data_AF-A0A1V1PAV5-F1
#
_entry.id   AF-A0A1V1PAV5-F1
#
_cell.length_a   1.000
_cell.length_b   1.000
_cell.length_c   1.000
_cell.angle_alpha   90.00
_cell.angle_beta   90.00
_cell.angle_gamma   90.00
#
_symmetry.space_group_name_H-M   'P 1'
#
loop_
_entity.id
_entity.type
_entity.pdbx_description
1 polymer ?
#
loop_
_entity_poly.entity_id
_entity_poly.type
_entity_poly.pdbx_seq_one_letter_code
_entity_poly.pdbx_strand_id
1 'polypeptide(L)'
;MKCNTIILLLSMFLIASSSQAELTHFLSAQSTPVYVQYFGELSINSHHPVNHVDEVAVFVNDGAGGELLVGATTVGTTEDNYYFINIYGDEGNTPQKDGAFANDTLIFKVWSSQDNKEQTIEQSQMTIQADPTLSQPDIPPVFHPVHGEQFGYLHLAFLTGSSEQSKISIPVTTNPGRLCFMFVLIGISIYYIRKSVFVRG
;
A
#
# COMPACT_ATOMS: atom_id res chain seq x y z
N MET A 1 61.40 -3.73 30.04
CA MET A 1 60.50 -4.54 29.19
C MET A 1 59.07 -4.14 29.57
N LYS A 2 58.47 -3.04 29.08
CA LYS A 2 58.03 -2.70 27.72
C LYS A 2 57.14 -3.77 27.08
N CYS A 3 55.86 -3.80 27.48
CA CYS A 3 54.74 -4.27 26.67
C CYS A 3 53.47 -3.56 27.17
N ASN A 4 53.40 -2.25 26.91
CA ASN A 4 52.26 -1.40 27.26
C ASN A 4 52.10 -0.40 26.12
N THR A 5 51.69 -0.90 24.96
CA THR A 5 51.39 -0.07 23.80
C THR A 5 50.49 -0.88 22.86
N ILE A 6 49.39 -0.28 22.43
CA ILE A 6 48.50 -0.73 21.33
C ILE A 6 47.39 -1.74 21.72
N ILE A 7 46.52 -1.38 22.68
CA ILE A 7 45.09 -1.74 22.62
C ILE A 7 44.29 -0.48 22.98
N LEU A 8 44.38 0.54 22.14
CA LEU A 8 43.62 1.79 22.31
C LEU A 8 43.37 2.46 20.95
N LEU A 9 43.12 1.63 19.94
CA LEU A 9 42.85 2.07 18.56
C LEU A 9 41.94 1.05 17.83
N LEU A 10 40.99 0.48 18.56
CA LEU A 10 39.88 -0.33 18.02
C LEU A 10 38.54 0.15 18.60
N SER A 11 38.42 1.45 18.83
CA SER A 11 37.15 2.15 19.12
C SER A 11 36.78 3.10 17.98
N MET A 12 37.36 2.87 16.80
CA MET A 12 37.11 3.65 15.60
C MET A 12 35.78 3.21 14.99
N PHE A 13 34.73 3.93 15.41
CA PHE A 13 33.69 4.42 14.51
C PHE A 13 32.82 3.36 13.82
N LEU A 14 32.12 2.55 14.62
CA LEU A 14 30.78 2.11 14.22
C LEU A 14 29.82 3.30 14.46
N ILE A 15 29.90 4.33 13.62
CA ILE A 15 28.70 5.14 13.41
C ILE A 15 27.78 4.21 12.64
N ALA A 16 26.82 3.61 13.34
CA ALA A 16 25.64 3.10 12.70
C ALA A 16 25.01 4.31 12.00
N SER A 17 25.18 4.39 10.68
CA SER A 17 24.37 5.27 9.87
C SER A 17 22.94 4.80 10.07
N SER A 18 22.17 5.49 10.91
CA SER A 18 20.73 5.37 10.87
C SER A 18 20.33 5.88 9.48
N SER A 19 20.09 4.99 8.53
CA SER A 19 19.42 5.40 7.30
C SER A 19 18.05 5.88 7.73
N GLN A 20 17.86 7.20 7.75
CA GLN A 20 16.51 7.73 7.81
C GLN A 20 15.76 7.15 6.63
N ALA A 21 14.56 6.64 6.88
CA ALA A 21 13.71 6.11 5.83
C ALA A 21 13.34 7.30 4.94
N GLU A 22 13.97 7.38 3.78
CA GLU A 22 13.65 8.34 2.73
C GLU A 22 12.55 7.72 1.86
N LEU A 23 11.64 8.55 1.37
CA LEU A 23 10.67 8.12 0.37
C LEU A 23 11.41 7.71 -0.90
N THR A 24 11.00 6.59 -1.46
CA THR A 24 11.54 6.01 -2.69
C THR A 24 10.51 6.01 -3.81
N HIS A 25 9.22 5.96 -3.49
CA HIS A 25 8.14 5.88 -4.47
C HIS A 25 7.34 7.17 -4.57
N PHE A 26 6.81 7.68 -3.45
CA PHE A 26 6.00 8.89 -3.44
C PHE A 26 6.87 10.13 -3.25
N LEU A 27 7.64 10.44 -4.29
CA LEU A 27 8.56 11.57 -4.28
C LEU A 27 7.79 12.90 -4.43
N SER A 28 8.35 13.96 -3.85
CA SER A 28 8.00 15.36 -4.17
C SER A 28 6.65 15.89 -3.66
N ALA A 29 6.17 15.48 -2.49
CA ALA A 29 5.10 16.20 -1.81
C ALA A 29 5.57 17.62 -1.43
N GLN A 30 4.88 18.66 -1.89
CA GLN A 30 5.22 20.05 -1.57
C GLN A 30 4.72 20.38 -0.16
N SER A 31 5.66 20.68 0.75
CA SER A 31 5.34 21.17 2.08
C SER A 31 4.80 22.59 2.01
N THR A 32 3.68 22.83 2.68
CA THR A 32 3.14 24.17 2.92
C THR A 32 2.91 24.41 4.43
N PRO A 33 2.96 25.67 4.89
CA PRO A 33 2.49 26.04 6.22
C PRO A 33 1.08 25.56 6.58
N VAL A 34 0.16 25.36 5.63
CA VAL A 34 -1.18 24.83 5.93
C VAL A 34 -1.13 23.30 5.86
N TYR A 35 -1.32 22.60 6.98
CA TYR A 35 -1.35 21.14 6.96
C TYR A 35 -2.26 20.56 8.04
N VAL A 36 -2.69 19.32 7.83
CA VAL A 36 -3.27 18.43 8.83
C VAL A 36 -2.42 17.18 8.98
N GLN A 37 -2.61 16.46 10.07
CA GLN A 37 -1.86 15.23 10.33
C GLN A 37 -2.83 14.06 10.42
N TYR A 38 -2.50 12.97 9.74
CA TYR A 38 -3.22 11.71 9.86
C TYR A 38 -2.28 10.65 10.44
N PHE A 39 -2.84 9.78 11.27
CA PHE A 39 -2.14 8.61 11.78
C PHE A 39 -3.06 7.40 11.78
N GLY A 40 -2.46 6.23 11.61
CA GLY A 40 -3.19 4.97 11.54
C GLY A 40 -2.25 3.78 11.37
N GLU A 41 -2.78 2.59 11.63
CA GLU A 41 -2.08 1.35 11.33
C GLU A 41 -2.29 0.99 9.85
N LEU A 42 -1.25 0.43 9.23
CA LEU A 42 -1.35 -0.17 7.92
C LEU A 42 -1.34 -1.71 8.05
N SER A 43 -2.22 -2.38 7.32
CA SER A 43 -2.16 -3.83 7.13
C SER A 43 -2.27 -4.20 5.65
N ILE A 44 -1.36 -5.07 5.19
CA ILE A 44 -1.28 -5.55 3.81
C ILE A 44 -1.44 -7.07 3.86
N ASN A 45 -2.42 -7.62 3.14
CA ASN A 45 -2.74 -9.06 3.16
C ASN A 45 -3.03 -9.63 4.56
N SER A 46 -3.59 -8.83 5.46
CA SER A 46 -3.76 -9.18 6.87
C SER A 46 -2.44 -9.44 7.62
N HIS A 47 -1.32 -8.94 7.09
CA HIS A 47 -0.01 -8.96 7.70
C HIS A 47 0.47 -7.53 7.99
N HIS A 48 1.53 -7.43 8.78
CA HIS A 48 2.23 -6.18 9.01
C HIS A 48 3.00 -5.72 7.77
N PRO A 49 3.09 -4.41 7.53
CA PRO A 49 3.90 -3.83 6.46
C PRO A 49 5.39 -3.98 6.77
N VAL A 50 6.22 -3.73 5.77
CA VAL A 50 7.67 -3.65 5.97
C VAL A 50 8.02 -2.26 6.48
N ASN A 51 8.28 -2.14 7.78
CA ASN A 51 8.68 -0.88 8.42
C ASN A 51 9.92 -0.27 7.75
N HIS A 52 9.92 1.05 7.65
CA HIS A 52 10.95 1.86 6.98
C HIS A 52 11.13 1.56 5.49
N VAL A 53 10.18 0.87 4.86
CA VAL A 53 10.21 0.55 3.43
C VAL A 53 8.87 0.84 2.77
N ASP A 54 7.76 0.26 3.26
CA ASP A 54 6.43 0.51 2.68
C ASP A 54 6.01 1.96 2.89
N GLU A 55 5.26 2.53 1.94
CA GLU A 55 4.95 3.95 1.93
C GLU A 55 3.43 4.18 1.83
N VAL A 56 2.97 5.24 2.50
CA VAL A 56 1.61 5.76 2.40
C VAL A 56 1.67 7.15 1.79
N ALA A 57 0.82 7.42 0.82
CA ALA A 57 0.65 8.72 0.20
C ALA A 57 -0.80 9.14 0.12
N VAL A 58 -1.02 10.44 0.07
CA VAL A 58 -2.33 11.06 -0.04
C VAL A 58 -2.34 11.99 -1.24
N PHE A 59 -3.37 11.81 -2.06
CA PHE A 59 -3.61 12.59 -3.25
C PHE A 59 -4.95 13.33 -3.17
N VAL A 60 -5.09 14.38 -3.97
CA VAL A 60 -6.37 15.04 -4.26
C VAL A 60 -6.53 15.18 -5.76
N ASN A 61 -7.75 15.41 -6.24
CA ASN A 61 -7.95 15.75 -7.65
C ASN A 61 -7.29 17.10 -7.97
N ASP A 62 -6.55 17.17 -9.08
CA ASP A 62 -5.85 18.40 -9.49
C ASP A 62 -6.76 19.44 -10.19
N GLY A 63 -8.02 19.09 -10.46
CA GLY A 63 -8.99 19.91 -11.21
C GLY A 63 -8.87 19.80 -12.74
N ALA A 64 -7.86 19.08 -13.25
CA ALA A 64 -7.58 18.84 -14.66
C ALA A 64 -7.75 17.36 -15.08
N GLY A 65 -8.28 16.53 -14.17
CA GLY A 65 -8.50 15.10 -14.39
C GLY A 65 -7.33 14.21 -13.97
N GLY A 66 -6.30 14.78 -13.33
CA GLY A 66 -5.21 14.10 -12.68
C GLY A 66 -5.31 14.12 -11.15
N GLU A 67 -4.21 13.75 -10.51
CA GLU A 67 -4.05 13.69 -9.07
C GLU A 67 -2.82 14.48 -8.65
N LEU A 68 -2.93 15.21 -7.54
CA LEU A 68 -1.86 15.97 -6.91
C LEU A 68 -1.45 15.28 -5.61
N LEU A 69 -0.16 14.95 -5.47
CA LEU A 69 0.41 14.42 -4.23
C LEU A 69 0.49 15.52 -3.17
N VAL A 70 -0.27 15.37 -2.09
CA VAL A 70 -0.37 16.36 -1.00
C VAL A 70 0.20 15.86 0.31
N GLY A 71 0.66 14.62 0.38
CA GLY A 71 1.36 14.08 1.55
C GLY A 71 1.93 12.70 1.25
N ALA A 72 3.06 12.37 1.86
CA ALA A 72 3.65 11.04 1.81
C ALA A 72 4.48 10.76 3.06
N THR A 73 4.56 9.49 3.44
CA THR A 73 5.37 9.04 4.58
C THR A 73 5.77 7.58 4.42
N THR A 74 6.90 7.21 5.01
CA THR A 74 7.28 5.81 5.16
C THR A 74 6.67 5.25 6.45
N VAL A 75 6.10 4.06 6.36
CA VAL A 75 5.47 3.35 7.48
C VAL A 75 6.55 2.93 8.48
N GLY A 76 6.25 2.90 9.77
CA GLY A 76 7.19 2.48 10.81
C GLY A 76 8.18 3.56 11.24
N THR A 77 8.15 4.77 10.65
CA THR A 77 9.11 5.84 10.97
C THR A 77 8.97 6.38 12.39
N THR A 78 7.73 6.47 12.90
CA THR A 78 7.44 6.92 14.27
C THR A 78 7.15 5.74 15.19
N GLU A 79 6.35 4.78 14.72
CA GLU A 79 6.00 3.56 15.44
C GLU A 79 5.79 2.42 14.43
N ASP A 80 6.29 1.22 14.74
CA ASP A 80 6.19 0.04 13.89
C ASP A 80 4.74 -0.22 13.45
N ASN A 81 4.54 -0.47 12.16
CA ASN A 81 3.25 -0.72 11.50
C ASN A 81 2.31 0.49 11.38
N TYR A 82 2.67 1.62 11.99
CA TYR A 82 1.90 2.86 11.89
C TYR A 82 2.49 3.80 10.86
N TYR A 83 1.62 4.56 10.22
CA TYR A 83 2.00 5.71 9.42
C TYR A 83 1.63 7.00 10.16
N PHE A 84 2.47 8.01 9.98
CA PHE A 84 2.22 9.38 10.42
C PHE A 84 2.51 10.31 9.24
N ILE A 85 1.47 10.97 8.73
CA ILE A 85 1.54 11.72 7.48
C ILE A 85 1.03 13.16 7.67
N ASN A 86 1.83 14.12 7.24
CA ASN A 86 1.37 15.49 7.03
C ASN A 86 0.73 15.58 5.65
N ILE A 87 -0.46 16.15 5.60
CA ILE A 87 -1.19 16.43 4.37
C ILE A 87 -1.26 17.94 4.22
N TYR A 88 -0.68 18.45 3.14
CA TYR A 88 -0.46 19.87 2.91
C TYR A 88 -1.61 20.48 2.09
N GLY A 89 -2.08 21.63 2.56
CA GLY A 89 -3.10 22.44 1.95
C GLY A 89 -2.52 23.47 0.99
N ASP A 90 -3.36 23.90 0.05
CA ASP A 90 -3.03 24.98 -0.87
C ASP A 90 -3.03 26.34 -0.15
N GLU A 91 -2.08 27.21 -0.46
CA GLU A 91 -1.92 28.52 0.20
C GLU A 91 -2.53 29.69 -0.57
N GLY A 92 -3.00 29.47 -1.81
CA GLY A 92 -3.56 30.49 -2.68
C GLY A 92 -2.56 31.54 -3.18
N ASN A 93 -1.26 31.34 -2.95
CA ASN A 93 -0.18 32.25 -3.35
C ASN A 93 0.28 32.01 -4.80
N THR A 94 -0.12 30.88 -5.39
CA THR A 94 0.18 30.46 -6.75
C THR A 94 -1.11 30.37 -7.57
N PRO A 95 -1.07 30.61 -8.90
CA PRO A 95 -2.23 30.41 -9.76
C PRO A 95 -2.63 28.93 -9.96
N GLN A 96 -1.70 28.01 -9.69
CA GLN A 96 -1.88 26.58 -9.83
C GLN A 96 -2.21 25.97 -8.48
N LYS A 97 -3.02 24.90 -8.47
CA LYS A 97 -3.24 24.12 -7.26
C LYS A 97 -1.93 23.42 -6.85
N ASP A 98 -1.41 23.72 -5.67
CA ASP A 98 -0.17 23.16 -5.13
C ASP A 98 -0.33 22.48 -3.77
N GLY A 99 -1.57 22.40 -3.28
CA GLY A 99 -1.96 21.58 -2.14
C GLY A 99 -3.44 21.20 -2.17
N ALA A 100 -3.93 20.67 -1.05
CA ALA A 100 -5.35 20.36 -0.87
C ALA A 100 -6.17 21.63 -0.59
N PHE A 101 -7.31 21.78 -1.28
CA PHE A 101 -8.33 22.75 -0.93
C PHE A 101 -9.28 22.20 0.15
N ALA A 102 -9.96 23.11 0.84
CA ALA A 102 -10.99 22.74 1.80
C ALA A 102 -12.04 21.83 1.15
N ASN A 103 -12.35 20.71 1.81
CA ASN A 103 -13.28 19.67 1.37
C ASN A 103 -12.84 18.85 0.15
N ASP A 104 -11.59 18.97 -0.30
CA ASP A 104 -11.05 17.98 -1.24
C ASP A 104 -11.11 16.59 -0.63
N THR A 105 -11.57 15.61 -1.40
CA THR A 105 -11.49 14.21 -1.01
C THR A 105 -10.04 13.75 -1.03
N LEU A 106 -9.59 13.19 0.09
CA LEU A 106 -8.26 12.63 0.26
C LEU A 106 -8.24 11.18 -0.25
N ILE A 107 -7.40 10.94 -1.24
CA ILE A 107 -7.22 9.65 -1.90
C ILE A 107 -5.96 9.01 -1.32
N PHE A 108 -6.14 8.06 -0.41
CA PHE A 108 -5.03 7.30 0.16
C PHE A 108 -4.54 6.25 -0.83
N LYS A 109 -3.23 6.18 -0.98
CA LYS A 109 -2.55 5.13 -1.74
C LYS A 109 -1.40 4.56 -0.92
N VAL A 110 -1.13 3.28 -1.14
CA VAL A 110 -0.05 2.57 -0.48
C VAL A 110 0.84 1.94 -1.54
N TRP A 111 2.14 2.13 -1.41
CA TRP A 111 3.11 1.33 -2.14
C TRP A 111 3.63 0.22 -1.22
N SER A 112 3.48 -1.03 -1.67
CA SER A 112 4.02 -2.20 -0.98
C SER A 112 5.30 -2.68 -1.65
N SER A 113 6.36 -2.80 -0.88
CA SER A 113 7.65 -3.36 -1.28
C SER A 113 7.59 -4.86 -1.57
N GLN A 114 6.70 -5.58 -0.91
CA GLN A 114 6.55 -7.04 -1.07
C GLN A 114 6.04 -7.39 -2.48
N ASP A 115 5.05 -6.62 -2.96
CA ASP A 115 4.45 -6.80 -4.28
C ASP A 115 5.00 -5.83 -5.33
N ASN A 116 5.86 -4.90 -4.91
CA ASN A 116 6.37 -3.77 -5.70
C ASN A 116 5.25 -3.04 -6.48
N LYS A 117 4.18 -2.69 -5.78
CA LYS A 117 2.95 -2.20 -6.39
C LYS A 117 2.28 -1.11 -5.56
N GLU A 118 1.78 -0.09 -6.26
CA GLU A 118 0.87 0.93 -5.73
C GLU A 118 -0.58 0.42 -5.74
N GLN A 119 -1.29 0.67 -4.65
CA GLN A 119 -2.70 0.38 -4.52
C GLN A 119 -3.44 1.57 -3.91
N THR A 120 -4.52 1.99 -4.58
CA THR A 120 -5.48 2.94 -4.03
C THR A 120 -6.33 2.25 -2.97
N ILE A 121 -6.52 2.92 -1.83
CA ILE A 121 -7.30 2.42 -0.72
C ILE A 121 -8.75 2.84 -0.90
N GLU A 122 -9.63 1.85 -0.98
CA GLU A 122 -11.07 2.06 -1.09
C GLU A 122 -11.68 2.43 0.27
N GLN A 123 -12.84 3.10 0.26
CA GLN A 123 -13.55 3.47 1.49
C GLN A 123 -13.83 2.26 2.41
N SER A 124 -14.15 1.10 1.82
CA SER A 124 -14.39 -0.15 2.56
C SER A 124 -13.13 -0.76 3.19
N GLN A 125 -11.95 -0.25 2.85
CA GLN A 125 -10.65 -0.66 3.35
C GLN A 125 -10.12 0.28 4.45
N MET A 126 -10.95 1.24 4.87
CA MET A 126 -10.65 2.20 5.92
C MET A 126 -11.47 1.90 7.16
N THR A 127 -10.83 1.85 8.33
CA THR A 127 -11.51 1.71 9.61
C THR A 127 -11.04 2.79 10.57
N ILE A 128 -11.96 3.42 11.30
CA ILE A 128 -11.62 4.43 12.29
C ILE A 128 -11.63 3.79 13.67
N GLN A 129 -10.58 4.06 14.46
CA GLN A 129 -10.60 3.87 15.90
C GLN A 129 -10.70 5.24 16.59
N ALA A 130 -11.72 5.42 17.41
CA ALA A 130 -11.92 6.68 18.13
C ALA A 130 -10.87 6.86 19.23
N ASP A 131 -10.33 8.07 19.34
CA ASP A 131 -9.47 8.50 20.44
C ASP A 131 -9.97 9.86 20.97
N PRO A 132 -10.14 10.04 22.29
CA PRO A 132 -10.71 11.27 22.85
C PRO A 132 -9.82 12.51 22.70
N THR A 133 -8.55 12.35 22.33
CA THR A 133 -7.58 13.44 22.17
C THR A 133 -7.44 13.94 20.73
N LEU A 134 -8.08 13.27 19.78
CA LEU A 134 -7.80 13.40 18.35
C LEU A 134 -9.11 13.57 17.58
N SER A 135 -9.09 14.35 16.50
CA SER A 135 -10.28 14.58 15.67
C SER A 135 -10.62 13.30 14.89
N GLN A 136 -11.92 13.04 14.72
CA GLN A 136 -12.36 11.88 13.96
C GLN A 136 -12.27 12.16 12.45
N PRO A 137 -11.63 11.29 11.64
CA PRO A 137 -11.66 11.43 10.19
C PRO A 137 -13.06 11.26 9.60
N ASP A 138 -13.32 11.92 8.46
CA ASP A 138 -14.45 11.59 7.59
C ASP A 138 -14.17 10.32 6.77
N ILE A 139 -15.23 9.68 6.26
CA ILE A 139 -15.13 8.49 5.39
C ILE A 139 -16.10 8.67 4.20
N PRO A 140 -15.61 8.97 2.98
CA PRO A 140 -14.19 9.12 2.62
C PRO A 140 -13.55 10.33 3.32
N PRO A 141 -12.23 10.30 3.63
CA PRO A 141 -11.57 11.41 4.29
C PRO A 141 -11.56 12.66 3.41
N VAL A 142 -11.72 13.83 4.02
CA VAL A 142 -11.65 15.13 3.34
C VAL A 142 -10.66 16.04 4.02
N PHE A 143 -10.14 17.01 3.27
CA PHE A 143 -9.20 17.98 3.79
C PHE A 143 -9.91 19.11 4.56
N HIS A 144 -9.64 19.19 5.86
CA HIS A 144 -10.07 20.30 6.72
C HIS A 144 -8.89 21.24 6.94
N PRO A 145 -8.90 22.51 6.47
CA PRO A 145 -7.75 23.40 6.54
C PRO A 145 -7.55 24.02 7.93
N VAL A 146 -7.68 23.22 9.00
CA VAL A 146 -7.38 23.64 10.37
C VAL A 146 -5.92 23.29 10.64
N HIS A 147 -5.06 24.31 10.64
CA HIS A 147 -3.62 24.14 10.76
C HIS A 147 -3.22 23.29 11.98
N GLY A 148 -2.50 22.20 11.72
CA GLY A 148 -1.97 21.30 12.75
C GLY A 148 -3.03 20.41 13.39
N GLU A 149 -4.26 20.37 12.88
CA GLU A 149 -5.26 19.43 13.37
C GLU A 149 -4.81 17.98 13.12
N GLN A 150 -4.99 17.15 14.13
CA GLN A 150 -4.58 15.75 14.14
C GLN A 150 -5.82 14.86 14.06
N PHE A 151 -5.89 14.07 13.00
CA PHE A 151 -6.97 13.14 12.69
C PHE A 151 -6.57 11.71 13.01
N GLY A 152 -7.41 11.04 13.78
CA GLY A 152 -7.00 9.85 14.49
C GLY A 152 -7.46 8.49 14.03
N TYR A 153 -6.47 7.58 14.14
CA TYR A 153 -6.48 6.15 13.85
C TYR A 153 -7.34 5.78 12.66
N LEU A 154 -7.02 6.35 11.50
CA LEU A 154 -7.52 5.86 10.23
C LEU A 154 -6.71 4.62 9.84
N HIS A 155 -7.17 3.44 10.21
CA HIS A 155 -6.52 2.19 9.82
C HIS A 155 -6.79 1.89 8.34
N LEU A 156 -5.73 1.55 7.61
CA LEU A 156 -5.78 1.17 6.19
C LEU A 156 -5.51 -0.33 6.08
N ALA A 157 -6.42 -1.08 5.47
CA ALA A 157 -6.29 -2.52 5.34
C ALA A 157 -6.72 -2.99 3.95
N PHE A 158 -5.79 -3.58 3.19
CA PHE A 158 -6.10 -4.15 1.89
C PHE A 158 -5.47 -5.51 1.66
N LEU A 159 -6.10 -6.27 0.76
CA LEU A 159 -5.56 -7.51 0.22
C LEU A 159 -4.98 -7.19 -1.15
N THR A 160 -3.71 -7.50 -1.38
CA THR A 160 -3.18 -7.54 -2.73
C THR A 160 -3.73 -8.79 -3.40
N GLY A 161 -4.40 -8.58 -4.54
CA GLY A 161 -5.01 -9.67 -5.25
C GLY A 161 -3.93 -10.64 -5.76
N SER A 162 -3.87 -11.84 -5.16
CA SER A 162 -3.57 -13.06 -5.91
C SER A 162 -4.70 -13.30 -6.92
N SER A 163 -4.73 -12.52 -8.00
CA SER A 163 -5.70 -12.69 -9.09
C SER A 163 -5.06 -12.75 -10.47
N GLU A 164 -3.80 -13.17 -10.55
CA GLU A 164 -3.52 -14.20 -11.54
C GLU A 164 -3.97 -15.54 -10.93
N GLN A 165 -5.24 -15.88 -11.11
CA GLN A 165 -5.46 -17.23 -11.58
C GLN A 165 -4.69 -17.31 -12.89
N SER A 166 -3.46 -17.82 -12.82
CA SER A 166 -2.91 -18.53 -13.94
C SER A 166 -4.00 -19.51 -14.35
N LYS A 167 -4.79 -19.16 -15.37
CA LYS A 167 -5.37 -20.16 -16.23
C LYS A 167 -4.15 -20.90 -16.72
N ILE A 168 -3.78 -21.96 -16.01
CA ILE A 168 -2.80 -22.93 -16.49
C ILE A 168 -3.51 -23.57 -17.68
N SER A 169 -3.44 -22.91 -18.83
CA SER A 169 -3.67 -23.55 -20.10
C SER A 169 -2.51 -24.52 -20.23
N ILE A 170 -2.69 -25.75 -19.75
CA ILE A 170 -1.76 -26.83 -20.05
C ILE A 170 -1.86 -26.97 -21.57
N PRO A 171 -0.82 -26.61 -22.34
CA PRO A 171 -0.90 -26.71 -23.78
C PRO A 171 -1.11 -28.18 -24.11
N VAL A 172 -2.09 -28.52 -24.95
CA VAL A 172 -2.34 -29.90 -25.41
C VAL A 172 -1.12 -30.47 -26.15
N THR A 173 -0.12 -29.65 -26.46
CA THR A 173 1.16 -30.05 -27.04
C THR A 173 2.14 -30.65 -26.03
N THR A 174 1.95 -30.45 -24.72
CA THR A 174 2.78 -31.04 -23.66
C THR A 174 2.33 -32.45 -23.31
N ASN A 175 3.26 -33.34 -22.91
CA ASN A 175 2.94 -34.71 -22.47
C ASN A 175 1.84 -34.78 -21.39
N PRO A 176 1.87 -33.98 -20.31
CA PRO A 176 0.77 -33.96 -19.34
C PRO A 176 -0.54 -33.42 -19.94
N GLY A 177 -0.48 -32.44 -20.86
CA GLY A 177 -1.66 -31.93 -21.57
C GLY A 177 -2.34 -32.97 -22.45
N ARG A 178 -1.55 -33.80 -23.17
CA ARG A 178 -2.06 -34.89 -24.01
C ARG A 178 -2.76 -35.97 -23.19
N LEU A 179 -2.17 -36.36 -22.05
CA LEU A 179 -2.75 -37.35 -21.14
C LEU A 179 -4.10 -36.86 -20.60
N CYS A 180 -4.17 -35.61 -20.15
CA CYS A 180 -5.40 -35.02 -19.63
C CYS A 180 -6.51 -34.99 -20.70
N PHE A 181 -6.18 -34.60 -21.94
CA PHE A 181 -7.12 -34.60 -23.05
C PHE A 181 -7.62 -36.00 -23.43
N MET A 182 -6.75 -37.02 -23.36
CA MET A 182 -7.16 -38.41 -23.61
C MET A 182 -8.17 -38.93 -22.57
N PHE A 183 -8.01 -38.60 -21.29
CA PHE A 183 -8.99 -39.00 -20.26
C PHE A 183 -10.38 -38.38 -20.50
N VAL A 184 -10.43 -37.13 -20.95
CA VAL A 184 -11.69 -36.47 -21.32
C VAL A 184 -12.37 -37.20 -22.48
N LEU A 185 -11.63 -37.55 -23.54
CA LEU A 185 -12.18 -38.29 -24.69
C LEU A 185 -12.66 -39.70 -24.32
N ILE A 186 -11.93 -40.40 -23.45
CA ILE A 186 -12.34 -41.71 -22.93
C ILE A 186 -13.64 -41.58 -22.12
N GLY A 187 -13.73 -40.58 -21.24
CA GLY A 187 -14.93 -40.31 -20.44
C GLY A 187 -16.16 -40.03 -21.32
N ILE A 188 -16.00 -39.20 -22.35
CA ILE A 188 -17.06 -38.91 -23.33
C ILE A 188 -17.48 -40.19 -24.07
N SER A 189 -16.51 -41.00 -24.51
CA SER A 189 -16.79 -42.25 -25.22
C SER A 189 -17.56 -43.24 -24.36
N ILE A 190 -17.16 -43.43 -23.10
CA ILE A 190 -17.87 -44.29 -22.14
C ILE A 190 -19.30 -43.79 -21.89
N TYR A 191 -19.48 -42.47 -21.76
CA TYR A 191 -20.80 -41.85 -21.59
C TYR A 191 -21.72 -42.16 -22.78
N TYR A 192 -21.24 -41.99 -24.02
CA TYR A 192 -22.04 -42.29 -25.22
C TYR A 192 -22.35 -43.78 -25.37
N ILE A 193 -21.41 -44.67 -25.03
CA ILE A 193 -21.66 -46.12 -25.02
C ILE A 193 -22.77 -46.45 -24.02
N ARG A 194 -22.69 -45.95 -22.78
CA ARG A 194 -23.75 -46.17 -21.78
C ARG A 194 -25.11 -45.63 -22.22
N LYS A 195 -25.14 -44.42 -22.79
CA LYS A 195 -26.38 -43.81 -23.29
C LYS A 195 -27.00 -44.63 -24.44
N SER A 196 -26.20 -45.13 -25.37
CA SER A 196 -26.70 -45.92 -26.51
C SER A 196 -27.19 -47.32 -26.14
N VAL A 197 -26.63 -47.94 -25.10
CA VAL A 197 -27.13 -49.21 -24.53
C VAL A 197 -28.47 -49.00 -23.84
N PHE A 198 -28.64 -47.88 -23.11
CA PHE A 198 -29.89 -47.60 -22.39
C PHE A 198 -31.08 -47.26 -23.31
N VAL A 199 -30.84 -46.73 -24.51
CA VAL A 199 -31.92 -46.39 -25.48
C VAL A 199 -32.41 -47.61 -26.27
N ARG A 200 -31.76 -48.78 -26.13
CA ARG A 200 -32.09 -50.01 -26.88
C ARG A 200 -32.66 -51.14 -26.00
N GLY A 201 -32.95 -50.89 -24.73
CA GLY A 201 -33.67 -51.81 -23.83
C GLY A 201 -35.03 -51.25 -23.48
#